data_AF-A0A0G4MK28-F1
#
_entry.id   AF-A0A0G4MK28-F1
#
_cell.length_a   1.000
_cell.length_b   1.000
_cell.length_c   1.000
_cell.angle_alpha   90.00
_cell.angle_beta   90.00
_cell.angle_gamma   90.00
#
_symmetry.space_group_name_H-M   'P 1'
#
loop_
_entity.id
_entity.type
_entity.pdbx_description
1 polymer ?
#
loop_
_entity_poly.entity_id
_entity_poly.type
_entity_poly.pdbx_seq_one_letter_code
_entity_poly.pdbx_strand_id
1 'polypeptide(L)'
;PKYETIEWSNPNEKNLVAEVSIKTPKLYKPPASVTLKKHSSGRTIRVLCVDVGMKCNQLRCFLKRGVEVLVCPWDHDIVAAADQYDGLFISNGPGDPAMLDVTIKN
;
A
#
# COMPACT_ATOMS: atom_id res chain seq x y z
N PRO A 1 34.90 -23.85 -15.85
CA PRO A 1 33.54 -23.23 -15.85
C PRO A 1 33.48 -22.06 -16.84
N LYS A 2 32.53 -22.08 -17.78
CA LYS A 2 32.20 -20.90 -18.61
C LYS A 2 31.15 -20.09 -17.87
N TYR A 3 31.42 -18.82 -17.60
CA TYR A 3 30.45 -17.90 -17.03
C TYR A 3 29.94 -16.98 -18.13
N GLU A 4 28.63 -16.78 -18.20
CA GLU A 4 28.06 -15.74 -19.06
C GLU A 4 28.31 -14.37 -18.43
N THR A 5 28.72 -13.42 -19.26
CA THR A 5 28.82 -12.01 -18.86
C THR A 5 27.53 -11.33 -19.28
N ILE A 6 26.75 -10.88 -18.31
CA ILE A 6 25.50 -10.14 -18.51
C ILE A 6 25.78 -8.66 -18.30
N GLU A 7 25.26 -7.80 -19.17
CA GLU A 7 25.37 -6.34 -18.99
C GLU A 7 24.58 -5.87 -17.76
N TRP A 8 25.18 -4.95 -17.01
CA TRP A 8 24.52 -4.30 -15.89
C TRP A 8 23.43 -3.36 -16.39
N SER A 9 22.30 -3.31 -15.69
CA SER A 9 21.23 -2.35 -15.94
C SER A 9 20.84 -1.64 -14.65
N ASN A 10 20.44 -0.37 -14.76
CA ASN A 10 19.99 0.43 -13.63
C ASN A 10 18.47 0.25 -13.42
N PRO A 11 18.03 -0.40 -12.33
CA PRO A 11 16.60 -0.64 -12.11
C PRO A 11 15.83 0.65 -11.76
N ASN A 12 16.51 1.71 -11.33
CA ASN A 12 15.86 2.98 -10.93
C ASN A 12 15.33 3.79 -12.12
N GLU A 13 15.69 3.43 -13.36
CA GLU A 13 15.12 4.03 -14.57
C GLU A 13 13.71 3.52 -14.87
N LYS A 14 13.23 2.52 -14.12
CA LYS A 14 11.91 1.91 -14.27
C LYS A 14 11.02 2.26 -13.09
N ASN A 15 9.71 2.27 -13.33
CA ASN A 15 8.72 2.33 -12.25
C ASN A 15 8.60 0.96 -11.56
N LEU A 16 9.53 0.69 -10.64
CA LEU A 16 9.56 -0.56 -9.86
C LEU A 16 8.31 -0.73 -8.98
N VAL A 17 7.67 0.39 -8.60
CA VAL A 17 6.44 0.38 -7.81
C VAL A 17 5.29 -0.26 -8.59
N ALA A 18 5.13 0.08 -9.87
CA ALA A 18 4.10 -0.51 -10.72
C ALA A 18 4.25 -2.04 -10.86
N GLU A 19 5.49 -2.55 -10.79
CA GLU A 19 5.76 -3.99 -10.82
C GLU A 19 5.30 -4.67 -9.53
N VAL A 20 5.64 -4.10 -8.36
CA VAL A 20 5.42 -4.74 -7.05
C VAL A 20 4.06 -4.44 -6.40
N SER A 21 3.40 -3.34 -6.79
CA SER A 21 2.08 -2.96 -6.27
C SER A 21 1.04 -4.02 -6.60
N ILE A 22 0.08 -4.23 -5.70
CA ILE A 22 -1.14 -4.99 -5.99
C ILE A 22 -1.88 -4.38 -7.19
N LYS A 23 -2.64 -5.22 -7.91
CA LYS A 23 -3.37 -4.83 -9.12
C LYS A 23 -4.82 -4.48 -8.88
N THR A 24 -5.40 -4.93 -7.77
CA THR A 24 -6.80 -4.68 -7.43
C THR A 24 -6.94 -4.35 -5.94
N PRO A 25 -7.80 -3.39 -5.57
CA PRO A 25 -8.04 -3.06 -4.17
C PRO A 25 -8.49 -4.27 -3.34
N LYS A 26 -7.99 -4.37 -2.11
CA LYS A 26 -8.32 -5.46 -1.20
C LYS A 26 -8.48 -4.98 0.24
N LEU A 27 -9.64 -5.28 0.82
CA LEU A 27 -9.93 -5.01 2.21
C LEU A 27 -9.44 -6.14 3.11
N TYR A 28 -8.65 -5.80 4.11
CA TYR A 28 -8.20 -6.68 5.17
C TYR A 28 -8.83 -6.28 6.49
N LYS A 29 -9.35 -7.27 7.22
CA LYS A 29 -10.03 -7.08 8.51
C LYS A 29 -9.19 -7.67 9.65
N PRO A 30 -9.23 -7.07 10.85
CA PRO A 30 -8.61 -7.64 12.03
C PRO A 30 -9.12 -9.08 12.30
N PRO A 31 -8.26 -9.98 12.83
CA PRO A 31 -8.71 -11.26 13.35
C PRO A 31 -9.76 -11.09 14.45
N ALA A 32 -10.65 -12.07 14.60
CA ALA A 32 -11.73 -12.02 15.60
C ALA A 32 -11.23 -11.89 17.06
N SER A 33 -9.99 -12.29 17.34
CA SER A 33 -9.36 -12.18 18.67
C SER A 33 -8.89 -10.77 19.03
N VAL A 34 -8.91 -9.82 18.09
CA VAL A 34 -8.44 -8.45 18.29
C VAL A 34 -9.63 -7.52 18.57
N THR A 35 -9.54 -6.71 19.62
CA THR A 35 -10.53 -5.68 19.91
C THR A 35 -10.55 -4.63 18.80
N LEU A 36 -11.71 -4.45 18.17
CA LEU A 36 -11.88 -3.52 17.06
C LEU A 36 -11.90 -2.06 17.54
N LYS A 37 -11.20 -1.19 16.82
CA LYS A 37 -11.29 0.26 16.99
C LYS A 37 -12.49 0.75 16.20
N LYS A 38 -13.38 1.48 16.87
CA LYS A 38 -14.64 1.96 16.29
C LYS A 38 -14.56 3.45 15.98
N HIS A 39 -15.08 3.81 14.82
CA HIS A 39 -15.41 5.17 14.45
C HIS A 39 -16.65 5.62 15.23
N SER A 40 -16.91 6.93 15.33
CA SER A 40 -18.07 7.49 16.04
C SER A 40 -19.41 6.98 15.49
N SER A 41 -19.46 6.60 14.22
CA SER A 41 -20.63 5.97 13.59
C SER A 41 -20.82 4.48 13.92
N GLY A 42 -19.96 3.89 14.74
CA GLY A 42 -20.03 2.47 15.15
C GLY A 42 -19.37 1.48 14.18
N ARG A 43 -18.99 1.90 12.97
CA ARG A 43 -18.18 1.08 12.05
C ARG A 43 -16.75 0.91 12.56
N THR A 44 -16.05 -0.12 12.11
CA THR A 44 -14.62 -0.25 12.40
C THR A 44 -13.84 0.85 11.67
N ILE A 45 -12.83 1.41 12.33
CA ILE A 45 -11.93 2.39 11.70
C ILE A 45 -11.24 1.72 10.52
N ARG A 46 -11.15 2.44 9.40
CA ARG A 46 -10.55 1.99 8.16
C ARG A 46 -9.41 2.91 7.75
N VAL A 47 -8.28 2.31 7.43
CA VAL A 47 -7.13 2.99 6.84
C VAL A 47 -7.06 2.63 5.36
N LEU A 48 -7.02 3.63 4.48
CA LEU A 48 -6.64 3.44 3.08
C LEU A 48 -5.12 3.33 3.01
N CYS A 49 -4.62 2.25 2.42
CA CYS A 49 -3.20 2.00 2.24
C CYS A 49 -2.87 1.99 0.75
N VAL A 50 -2.12 2.99 0.29
CA VAL A 50 -1.58 3.01 -1.08
C VAL A 50 -0.33 2.13 -1.10
N ASP A 51 -0.41 1.03 -1.85
CA ASP A 51 0.65 0.06 -1.98
C ASP A 51 1.68 0.51 -3.01
N VAL A 52 2.77 1.09 -2.52
CA VAL A 52 3.94 1.39 -3.35
C VAL A 52 5.04 0.33 -3.23
N GLY A 53 4.75 -0.85 -2.67
CA GLY A 53 5.73 -1.90 -2.34
C GLY A 53 5.69 -2.31 -0.87
N MET A 54 4.49 -2.43 -0.32
CA MET A 54 4.19 -2.60 1.09
C MET A 54 4.79 -3.89 1.65
N LYS A 55 5.45 -3.78 2.80
CA LYS A 55 5.85 -4.96 3.58
C LYS A 55 4.66 -5.53 4.32
N CYS A 56 4.44 -6.84 4.25
CA CYS A 56 3.34 -7.53 4.95
C CYS A 56 3.31 -7.27 6.47
N ASN A 57 4.40 -6.84 7.09
CA ASN A 57 4.39 -6.46 8.50
C ASN A 57 3.61 -5.16 8.79
N GLN A 58 3.62 -4.18 7.90
CA GLN A 58 2.86 -2.94 8.07
C GLN A 58 1.36 -3.26 8.18
N LEU A 59 0.86 -4.07 7.25
CA LEU A 59 -0.51 -4.60 7.29
C LEU A 59 -0.79 -5.34 8.61
N ARG A 60 0.06 -6.29 9.00
CA ARG A 60 -0.12 -7.05 10.27
C ARG A 60 -0.17 -6.12 11.49
N CYS A 61 0.64 -5.06 11.51
CA CYS A 61 0.67 -4.09 12.60
C CYS A 61 -0.63 -3.28 12.70
N PHE A 62 -1.24 -2.89 11.58
CA PHE A 62 -2.55 -2.24 11.57
C PHE A 62 -3.66 -3.18 12.05
N LEU A 63 -3.74 -4.39 11.49
CA LEU A 63 -4.78 -5.36 11.85
C LEU A 63 -4.72 -5.71 13.35
N LYS A 64 -3.53 -5.85 13.92
CA LYS A 64 -3.35 -6.07 15.38
C LYS A 64 -3.81 -4.91 16.26
N ARG A 65 -3.91 -3.69 15.70
CA ARG A 65 -4.44 -2.51 16.40
C ARG A 65 -5.96 -2.38 16.26
N GLY A 66 -6.61 -3.32 15.59
CA GLY A 66 -8.07 -3.38 15.49
C GLY A 66 -8.67 -2.48 14.41
N VAL A 67 -7.89 -2.05 13.42
CA VAL A 67 -8.38 -1.27 12.27
C VAL A 67 -8.46 -2.14 11.01
N GLU A 68 -9.43 -1.84 10.14
CA GLU A 68 -9.44 -2.38 8.78
C GLU A 68 -8.41 -1.65 7.91
N VAL A 69 -7.84 -2.35 6.93
CA VAL A 69 -6.92 -1.77 5.96
C VAL A 69 -7.43 -2.06 4.57
N LEU A 70 -7.81 -1.03 3.83
CA LEU A 70 -8.10 -1.10 2.40
C LEU A 70 -6.80 -0.86 1.65
N VAL A 71 -6.16 -1.92 1.17
CA VAL A 71 -4.93 -1.79 0.38
C VAL A 71 -5.34 -1.55 -1.06
N CYS A 72 -4.79 -0.51 -1.69
CA CYS A 72 -5.07 -0.12 -3.06
C CYS A 72 -3.78 -0.04 -3.89
N PRO A 73 -3.87 -0.17 -5.22
CA PRO A 73 -2.74 0.04 -6.11
C PRO A 73 -2.09 1.42 -5.96
N TRP A 74 -0.82 1.54 -6.35
CA TRP A 74 -0.04 2.79 -6.31
C TRP A 74 -0.67 3.98 -7.06
N ASP A 75 -1.46 3.70 -8.10
CA ASP A 75 -2.15 4.65 -8.99
C ASP A 75 -3.63 4.84 -8.63
N HIS A 76 -4.05 4.39 -7.44
CA HIS A 76 -5.41 4.56 -6.97
C HIS A 76 -5.76 6.04 -6.73
N ASP A 77 -6.96 6.45 -7.14
CA ASP A 77 -7.49 7.79 -6.89
C ASP A 77 -7.89 7.95 -5.41
N ILE A 78 -7.01 8.59 -4.65
CA ILE A 78 -7.14 8.78 -3.20
C ILE A 78 -8.24 9.80 -2.89
N VAL A 79 -8.34 10.86 -3.69
CA VAL A 79 -9.28 11.97 -3.46
C VAL A 79 -10.72 11.52 -3.70
N ALA A 80 -10.97 10.74 -4.76
CA ALA A 80 -12.29 10.15 -4.99
C ALA A 80 -12.73 9.18 -3.86
N ALA A 81 -11.77 8.64 -3.11
CA ALA A 81 -12.01 7.73 -1.98
C ALA A 81 -12.05 8.42 -0.61
N ALA A 82 -11.94 9.76 -0.53
CA ALA A 82 -11.77 10.49 0.72
C ALA A 82 -12.82 10.18 1.79
N ASP A 83 -14.08 9.97 1.40
CA ASP A 83 -15.18 9.67 2.32
C ASP A 83 -15.24 8.19 2.79
N GLN A 84 -14.34 7.35 2.28
CA GLN A 84 -14.37 5.90 2.47
C GLN A 84 -13.39 5.39 3.52
N TYR A 85 -12.52 6.25 4.07
CA TYR A 85 -11.50 5.91 5.05
C TYR A 85 -11.37 6.97 6.16
N ASP A 86 -10.79 6.61 7.30
CA ASP A 86 -10.52 7.50 8.43
C ASP A 86 -9.06 7.96 8.51
N GLY A 87 -8.18 7.25 7.81
CA GLY A 87 -6.77 7.58 7.73
C GLY A 87 -6.15 7.09 6.42
N LEU A 88 -5.14 7.82 5.96
CA LEU A 88 -4.34 7.49 4.80
C LEU A 88 -2.97 6.98 5.24
N PHE A 89 -2.51 5.91 4.62
CA PHE A 89 -1.16 5.39 4.78
C PHE A 89 -0.55 5.15 3.40
N ILE A 90 0.66 5.66 3.18
CA ILE A 90 1.45 5.38 1.98
C ILE A 90 2.57 4.42 2.42
N SER A 91 2.66 3.25 1.79
CA SER A 91 3.63 2.24 2.20
C SER A 91 5.06 2.61 1.83
N ASN A 92 6.02 1.77 2.22
CA ASN A 92 7.36 1.83 1.62
C ASN A 92 7.31 1.26 0.19
N GLY A 93 8.36 1.53 -0.60
CA GLY A 93 8.49 1.05 -1.97
C GLY A 93 9.93 0.99 -2.47
N PRO A 94 10.19 0.27 -3.57
CA PRO A 94 11.48 0.29 -4.27
C PRO A 94 11.59 1.51 -5.21
N GLY A 95 12.81 1.82 -5.62
CA GLY A 95 13.09 2.85 -6.62
C GLY A 95 13.06 4.28 -6.08
N ASP A 96 12.95 5.22 -6.99
CA ASP A 96 12.91 6.67 -6.69
C ASP A 96 11.46 7.17 -6.63
N PRO A 97 11.01 7.72 -5.48
CA PRO A 97 9.68 8.31 -5.35
C PRO A 97 9.40 9.44 -6.35
N ALA A 98 10.42 10.17 -6.81
CA ALA A 98 10.25 11.27 -7.77
C ALA A 98 9.68 10.81 -9.13
N MET A 99 9.77 9.50 -9.43
CA MET A 99 9.23 8.91 -10.66
C MET A 99 7.72 8.61 -10.56
N LEU A 100 7.09 8.77 -9.39
CA LEU A 100 5.70 8.39 -9.12
C LEU A 100 4.71 9.56 -9.32
N ASP A 101 4.75 10.17 -10.51
CA ASP A 101 3.93 11.35 -10.84
C ASP A 101 2.44 11.20 -10.51
N VAL A 102 1.86 10.02 -10.80
CA VAL A 102 0.43 9.75 -10.55
C VAL A 102 0.13 9.80 -9.06
N THR A 103 0.91 9.09 -8.24
CA THR A 103 0.75 9.07 -6.79
C THR A 103 1.00 10.46 -6.17
N ILE A 104 1.98 11.21 -6.68
CA ILE A 104 2.33 12.55 -6.18
C ILE A 104 1.24 13.58 -6.47
N LYS A 105 0.57 13.49 -7.62
CA LYS A 105 -0.45 14.45 -8.08
C LYS A 105 -1.88 14.15 -7.58
N ASN A 106 -2.05 13.11 -6.77
CA ASN A 106 -3.35 12.76 -6.18
C ASN A 106 -3.93 13.91 -5.35
#